data_AF-A0A4U9IAE3-F1
#
_entry.id   AF-A0A4U9IAE3-F1
#
_cell.length_a   1.000
_cell.length_b   1.000
_cell.length_c   1.000
_cell.angle_alpha   90.00
_cell.angle_beta   90.00
_cell.angle_gamma   90.00
#
_symmetry.space_group_name_H-M   'P 1'
#
loop_
_entity.id
_entity.type
_entity.pdbx_description
1 polymer ?
#
loop_
_entity_poly.entity_id
_entity_poly.type
_entity_poly.pdbx_seq_one_letter_code
_entity_poly.pdbx_strand_id
1 'polypeptide(L)'
;MITAFARVEDVRHTITPQLSTEDNALLLIDLGKGHNALGATALAQVYRQLGDKAADVRDVAQLKGFYDAIQTLVAQRKLLAYHDRSDGGLLVTLAEMAFTGHCGVEANIASLGDDRLAALFNEELGAVIQVPAAELEAVEALLAQHGLGDCVHYLGKAVTGDRFVIEANGQAVFAESRSTLRMWWAETTWQMQRLRDNPACADQEHEAKANDNDPGLNVKLSFDINEDIAAPYIARGARPKVAVLREQGVNSHVEMAAAFHRAGFDAIDVHMSDLLAGRTGLADFQALVACGGFSYGDVLGAGEGWAKSILFNDRVRDEFETFFHRPQTLALASVTAAR
;
A
#
# COMPACT_ATOMS: atom_id res chain seq x y z
N MET A 1 -4.44 16.47 15.19
CA MET A 1 -4.59 15.44 14.15
C MET A 1 -5.66 15.90 13.18
N ILE A 2 -5.34 15.94 11.89
CA ILE A 2 -6.29 16.22 10.79
C ILE A 2 -6.41 14.93 9.97
N THR A 3 -7.63 14.56 9.57
CA THR A 3 -7.90 13.43 8.66
C THR A 3 -8.68 13.96 7.47
N ALA A 4 -8.16 13.75 6.26
CA ALA A 4 -8.80 14.18 5.02
C ALA A 4 -9.54 13.02 4.35
N PHE A 5 -10.74 13.28 3.84
CA PHE A 5 -11.53 12.32 3.07
C PHE A 5 -11.90 12.94 1.73
N ALA A 6 -11.69 12.19 0.65
CA ALA A 6 -12.03 12.62 -0.70
C ALA A 6 -12.60 11.45 -1.50
N ARG A 7 -13.55 11.77 -2.40
CA ARG A 7 -13.93 10.86 -3.48
C ARG A 7 -12.73 10.74 -4.43
N VAL A 8 -12.31 9.53 -4.73
CA VAL A 8 -11.28 9.25 -5.73
C VAL A 8 -11.95 9.05 -7.09
N GLU A 9 -11.47 9.75 -8.12
CA GLU A 9 -11.99 9.62 -9.49
C GLU A 9 -11.56 8.29 -10.13
N ASP A 10 -10.27 7.94 -10.02
CA ASP A 10 -9.72 6.69 -10.52
C ASP A 10 -8.62 6.15 -9.59
N VAL A 11 -8.87 5.02 -8.93
CA VAL A 11 -7.94 4.41 -7.98
C VAL A 11 -6.67 3.87 -8.66
N ARG A 12 -6.74 3.53 -9.95
CA ARG A 12 -5.60 3.01 -10.73
C ARG A 12 -4.52 4.06 -10.93
N HIS A 13 -4.86 5.34 -10.71
CA HIS A 13 -3.94 6.45 -10.90
C HIS A 13 -3.18 6.87 -9.65
N THR A 14 -3.39 6.18 -8.54
CA THR A 14 -2.65 6.39 -7.29
C THR A 14 -1.15 6.23 -7.52
N ILE A 15 -0.36 7.17 -7.01
CA ILE A 15 1.10 7.16 -7.04
C ILE A 15 1.61 6.84 -5.63
N THR A 16 2.74 6.14 -5.55
CA THR A 16 3.37 5.73 -4.28
C THR A 16 4.82 6.23 -4.22
N PRO A 17 5.51 6.07 -3.08
CA PRO A 17 6.95 6.35 -2.97
C PRO A 17 7.85 5.40 -3.78
N GLN A 18 7.31 4.38 -4.46
CA GLN A 18 8.10 3.36 -5.15
C GLN A 18 8.84 3.94 -6.37
N LEU A 19 10.13 4.23 -6.20
CA LEU A 19 10.97 4.74 -7.28
C LEU A 19 11.11 3.72 -8.42
N SER A 20 11.10 4.23 -9.64
CA SER A 20 11.55 3.54 -10.85
C SER A 20 13.03 3.82 -11.11
N THR A 21 13.78 2.86 -11.66
CA THR A 21 15.18 3.05 -12.08
C THR A 21 15.34 3.19 -13.60
N GLU A 22 14.24 3.38 -14.33
CA GLU A 22 14.28 3.85 -15.72
C GLU A 22 14.85 5.28 -15.79
N ASP A 23 15.08 5.83 -16.98
CA ASP A 23 15.62 7.19 -17.11
C ASP A 23 14.66 8.22 -16.48
N ASN A 24 15.10 8.86 -15.39
CA ASN A 24 14.23 9.58 -14.47
C ASN A 24 14.87 10.85 -13.90
N ALA A 25 14.02 11.74 -13.40
CA ALA A 25 14.41 12.93 -12.66
C ALA A 25 13.65 13.02 -11.33
N LEU A 26 14.37 13.38 -10.27
CA LEU A 26 13.83 13.69 -8.95
C LEU A 26 13.75 15.21 -8.79
N LEU A 27 12.55 15.70 -8.52
CA LEU A 27 12.27 17.11 -8.26
C LEU A 27 11.76 17.27 -6.83
N LEU A 28 12.40 18.14 -6.05
CA LEU A 28 11.85 18.66 -4.81
C LEU A 28 10.91 19.83 -5.13
N ILE A 29 9.73 19.82 -4.52
CA ILE A 29 8.85 20.98 -4.43
C ILE A 29 8.92 21.49 -2.98
N ASP A 30 9.75 22.50 -2.74
CA ASP A 30 10.00 23.10 -1.43
C ASP A 30 8.99 24.22 -1.14
N LEU A 31 7.86 23.89 -0.52
CA LEU A 31 6.88 24.90 -0.07
C LEU A 31 7.38 25.67 1.16
N GLY A 32 8.53 25.29 1.72
CA GLY A 32 9.28 26.04 2.72
C GLY A 32 9.97 27.28 2.18
N LYS A 33 10.09 27.43 0.85
CA LYS A 33 10.69 28.60 0.18
C LYS A 33 12.10 28.92 0.71
N GLY A 34 12.90 27.89 1.01
CA GLY A 34 14.25 28.03 1.55
C GLY A 34 14.32 28.51 3.00
N HIS A 35 13.20 28.59 3.74
CA HIS A 35 13.22 28.95 5.16
C HIS A 35 14.01 27.93 6.00
N ASN A 36 13.96 26.64 5.63
CA ASN A 36 14.70 25.54 6.22
C ASN A 36 14.63 25.51 7.77
N ALA A 37 13.43 25.69 8.33
CA ALA A 37 13.22 25.78 9.76
C ALA A 37 13.52 24.45 10.49
N LEU A 38 14.31 24.50 11.58
CA LEU A 38 14.73 23.34 12.38
C LEU A 38 14.11 23.28 13.79
N GLY A 39 13.20 24.20 14.13
CA GLY A 39 12.46 24.15 15.39
C GLY A 39 11.39 23.06 15.36
N ALA A 40 11.26 22.34 16.48
CA ALA A 40 10.31 21.27 16.73
C ALA A 40 10.36 20.09 15.73
N THR A 41 11.50 19.88 15.08
CA THR A 41 11.70 18.76 14.15
C THR A 41 12.12 17.47 14.84
N ALA A 42 11.99 16.34 14.15
CA ALA A 42 12.57 15.06 14.56
C ALA A 42 14.06 15.18 14.86
N LEU A 43 14.81 15.96 14.06
CA LEU A 43 16.22 16.26 14.31
C LEU A 43 16.41 16.92 15.68
N ALA A 44 15.69 18.01 15.96
CA ALA A 44 15.80 18.68 17.26
C ALA A 44 15.44 17.72 18.41
N GLN A 45 14.38 16.93 18.24
CA GLN A 45 13.89 15.98 19.23
C GLN A 45 14.94 14.92 19.60
N VAL A 46 15.60 14.28 18.63
CA VAL A 46 16.61 13.24 18.90
C VAL A 46 17.87 13.81 19.57
N TYR A 47 18.12 15.11 19.41
CA TYR A 47 19.14 15.87 20.14
C TYR A 47 18.62 16.54 21.43
N ARG A 48 17.41 16.19 21.89
CA ARG A 48 16.77 16.68 23.12
C ARG A 48 16.63 18.21 23.16
N GLN A 49 16.42 18.81 22.00
CA GLN A 49 16.22 20.24 21.80
C GLN A 49 14.82 20.50 21.22
N LEU A 50 14.34 21.73 21.42
CA LEU A 50 13.16 22.24 20.74
C LEU A 50 13.51 23.12 19.53
N GLY A 51 14.71 23.70 19.48
CA GLY A 51 15.11 24.66 18.44
C GLY A 51 14.50 26.05 18.61
N ASP A 52 14.41 26.82 17.53
CA ASP A 52 13.97 28.23 17.53
C ASP A 52 12.62 28.42 16.82
N LYS A 53 12.60 28.28 15.49
CA LYS A 53 11.40 28.47 14.66
C LYS A 53 11.03 27.18 13.96
N ALA A 54 9.75 26.83 13.98
CA ALA A 54 9.21 25.69 13.28
C ALA A 54 8.83 26.01 11.82
N ALA A 55 8.62 24.95 11.04
CA ALA A 55 7.94 25.01 9.77
C ALA A 55 6.53 25.60 9.90
N ASP A 56 6.01 26.19 8.83
CA ASP A 56 4.63 26.69 8.76
C ASP A 56 4.17 26.76 7.30
N VAL A 57 2.87 26.94 7.05
CA VAL A 57 2.38 27.27 5.71
C VAL A 57 2.94 28.64 5.31
N ARG A 58 3.95 28.65 4.44
CA ARG A 58 4.62 29.88 3.99
C ARG A 58 3.78 30.69 3.02
N ASP A 59 2.98 30.02 2.19
CA ASP A 59 2.12 30.64 1.19
C ASP A 59 0.92 29.74 0.87
N VAL A 60 -0.29 30.23 1.18
CA VAL A 60 -1.55 29.48 0.97
C VAL A 60 -1.86 29.30 -0.52
N ALA A 61 -1.53 30.29 -1.36
CA ALA A 61 -1.78 30.20 -2.79
C ALA A 61 -0.87 29.15 -3.43
N GLN A 62 0.40 29.07 -3.01
CA GLN A 62 1.32 28.02 -3.46
C GLN A 62 0.93 26.65 -2.90
N LEU A 63 0.45 26.54 -1.66
CA LEU A 63 -0.05 25.26 -1.13
C LEU A 63 -1.24 24.72 -1.95
N LYS A 64 -2.18 25.61 -2.32
CA LYS A 64 -3.27 25.23 -3.24
C LYS A 64 -2.75 24.90 -4.63
N GLY A 65 -1.84 25.72 -5.16
CA GLY A 65 -1.21 25.52 -6.47
C GLY A 65 -0.47 24.18 -6.56
N PHE A 66 0.21 23.77 -5.49
CA PHE A 66 0.85 22.47 -5.34
C PHE A 66 -0.18 21.34 -5.45
N TYR A 67 -1.26 21.38 -4.67
CA TYR A 67 -2.32 20.38 -4.78
C TYR A 67 -2.88 20.29 -6.20
N ASP A 68 -3.26 21.43 -6.81
CA ASP A 68 -3.85 21.47 -8.15
C ASP A 68 -2.87 20.95 -9.23
N ALA A 69 -1.58 21.28 -9.11
CA ALA A 69 -0.53 20.81 -10.00
C ALA A 69 -0.34 19.29 -9.89
N ILE A 70 -0.26 18.75 -8.67
CA ILE A 70 -0.15 17.30 -8.44
C ILE A 70 -1.38 16.57 -8.97
N GLN A 71 -2.60 17.07 -8.75
CA GLN A 71 -3.81 16.48 -9.34
C GLN A 71 -3.73 16.43 -10.87
N THR A 72 -3.24 17.50 -11.49
CA THR A 72 -3.06 17.56 -12.95
C THR A 72 -2.02 16.54 -13.44
N LEU A 73 -0.88 16.44 -12.76
CA LEU A 73 0.18 15.48 -13.10
C LEU A 73 -0.27 14.02 -12.92
N VAL A 74 -1.04 13.73 -11.88
CA VAL A 74 -1.65 12.41 -11.64
C VAL A 74 -2.64 12.06 -12.75
N ALA A 75 -3.55 12.98 -13.09
CA ALA A 75 -4.54 12.78 -14.15
C ALA A 75 -3.87 12.59 -15.53
N GLN A 76 -2.77 13.28 -15.78
CA GLN A 76 -1.97 13.17 -17.01
C GLN A 76 -0.96 12.01 -17.01
N ARG A 77 -0.88 11.23 -15.92
CA ARG A 77 0.04 10.08 -15.79
C ARG A 77 1.52 10.47 -15.95
N LYS A 78 1.90 11.66 -15.50
CA LYS A 78 3.27 12.19 -15.64
C LYS A 78 4.21 11.85 -14.47
N LEU A 79 3.68 11.27 -13.39
CA LEU A 79 4.46 10.89 -12.22
C LEU A 79 4.80 9.40 -12.25
N LEU A 80 6.05 9.08 -11.96
CA LEU A 80 6.51 7.72 -11.66
C LEU A 80 6.33 7.40 -10.17
N ALA A 81 6.72 8.35 -9.31
CA ALA A 81 6.63 8.22 -7.86
C ALA A 81 6.36 9.59 -7.20
N TYR A 82 5.86 9.55 -5.97
CA TYR A 82 5.56 10.72 -5.14
C TYR A 82 5.77 10.35 -3.68
N HIS A 83 6.45 11.21 -2.92
CA HIS A 83 6.48 11.13 -1.47
C HIS A 83 6.57 12.54 -0.87
N ASP A 84 5.69 12.86 0.07
CA ASP A 84 5.73 14.14 0.76
C ASP A 84 6.87 14.24 1.78
N ARG A 85 7.17 15.48 2.18
CA ARG A 85 8.10 15.79 3.26
C ARG A 85 7.34 16.04 4.55
N SER A 86 7.73 15.31 5.59
CA SER A 86 7.16 15.36 6.93
C SER A 86 8.26 15.13 7.97
N ASP A 87 8.01 14.32 9.01
CA ASP A 87 8.99 13.98 10.05
C ASP A 87 10.32 13.50 9.44
N GLY A 88 11.43 14.09 9.89
CA GLY A 88 12.79 13.77 9.42
C GLY A 88 13.20 14.44 8.10
N GLY A 89 12.31 15.20 7.48
CA GLY A 89 12.63 16.09 6.36
C GLY A 89 12.96 15.37 5.05
N LEU A 90 13.65 16.09 4.16
CA LEU A 90 14.01 15.60 2.81
C LEU A 90 14.84 14.31 2.88
N LEU A 91 15.70 14.17 3.90
CA LEU A 91 16.50 12.96 4.06
C LEU A 91 15.63 11.72 4.19
N VAL A 92 14.61 11.75 5.06
CA VAL A 92 13.71 10.62 5.27
C VAL A 92 12.84 10.38 4.03
N THR A 93 12.31 11.43 3.40
CA THR A 93 11.54 11.31 2.16
C THR A 93 12.32 10.53 1.09
N LEU A 94 13.57 10.93 0.80
CA LEU A 94 14.42 10.25 -0.19
C LEU A 94 14.78 8.84 0.24
N ALA A 95 15.09 8.62 1.51
CA ALA A 95 15.45 7.30 2.04
C ALA A 95 14.28 6.32 1.89
N GLU A 96 13.07 6.70 2.30
CA GLU A 96 11.88 5.85 2.21
C GLU A 96 11.45 5.59 0.75
N MET A 97 11.62 6.57 -0.13
CA MET A 97 11.48 6.36 -1.58
C MET A 97 12.46 5.31 -2.10
N ALA A 98 13.73 5.38 -1.68
CA ALA A 98 14.76 4.41 -2.04
C ALA A 98 14.51 3.01 -1.45
N PHE A 99 13.97 2.92 -0.23
CA PHE A 99 13.58 1.65 0.39
C PHE A 99 12.44 0.99 -0.39
N THR A 100 11.43 1.78 -0.79
CA THR A 100 10.25 1.29 -1.50
C THR A 100 10.60 0.87 -2.93
N GLY A 101 11.44 1.64 -3.62
CA GLY A 101 11.93 1.31 -4.96
C GLY A 101 13.06 0.25 -4.98
N HIS A 102 13.54 -0.19 -3.82
CA HIS A 102 14.69 -1.10 -3.67
C HIS A 102 15.89 -0.69 -4.56
N CYS A 103 16.25 0.59 -4.51
CA CYS A 103 17.22 1.20 -5.39
C CYS A 103 18.10 2.22 -4.66
N GLY A 104 19.03 2.83 -5.39
CA GLY A 104 19.88 3.92 -4.93
C GLY A 104 19.34 5.29 -5.35
N VAL A 105 19.91 6.33 -4.77
CA VAL A 105 19.61 7.73 -5.07
C VAL A 105 20.92 8.49 -5.23
N GLU A 106 21.00 9.28 -6.30
CA GLU A 106 22.04 10.28 -6.52
C GLU A 106 21.35 11.65 -6.52
N ALA A 107 21.54 12.42 -5.44
CA ALA A 107 20.91 13.73 -5.24
C ALA A 107 21.95 14.81 -4.96
N ASN A 108 21.70 16.00 -5.49
CA ASN A 108 22.48 17.20 -5.29
C ASN A 108 21.61 18.27 -4.62
N ILE A 109 22.07 18.78 -3.48
CA ILE A 109 21.34 19.77 -2.67
C ILE A 109 22.01 21.16 -2.70
N ALA A 110 22.91 21.41 -3.65
CA ALA A 110 23.65 22.67 -3.75
C ALA A 110 22.72 23.90 -3.77
N SER A 111 21.59 23.78 -4.48
CA SER A 111 20.58 24.83 -4.66
C SER A 111 19.71 25.11 -3.43
N LEU A 112 19.76 24.27 -2.38
CA LEU A 112 18.87 24.34 -1.23
C LEU A 112 19.42 25.20 -0.06
N GLY A 113 20.44 26.03 -0.34
CA GLY A 113 21.12 26.87 0.64
C GLY A 113 22.39 26.24 1.22
N ASP A 114 23.24 27.07 1.85
CA ASP A 114 24.55 26.64 2.34
C ASP A 114 24.49 25.74 3.59
N ASP A 115 23.46 25.90 4.42
CA ASP A 115 23.22 25.05 5.57
C ASP A 115 22.62 23.70 5.14
N ARG A 116 23.51 22.72 4.94
CA ARG A 116 23.16 21.38 4.47
C ARG A 116 22.36 20.58 5.49
N LEU A 117 22.56 20.84 6.79
CA LEU A 117 21.78 20.20 7.84
C LEU A 117 20.34 20.70 7.79
N ALA A 118 20.15 22.02 7.72
CA ALA A 118 18.84 22.63 7.60
C ALA A 118 18.12 22.21 6.31
N ALA A 119 18.82 22.15 5.17
CA ALA A 119 18.25 21.70 3.90
C ALA A 119 17.72 20.25 3.94
N LEU A 120 18.38 19.36 4.68
CA LEU A 120 18.01 17.95 4.75
C LEU A 120 16.94 17.64 5.81
N PHE A 121 16.97 18.33 6.94
CA PHE A 121 16.17 17.96 8.12
C PHE A 121 15.07 18.96 8.48
N ASN A 122 14.89 20.03 7.70
CA ASN A 122 13.68 20.85 7.86
C ASN A 122 12.44 20.04 7.49
N GLU A 123 11.37 20.29 8.20
CA GLU A 123 10.07 19.62 8.03
C GLU A 123 9.06 20.61 7.44
N GLU A 124 9.52 21.49 6.55
CA GLU A 124 8.64 22.35 5.78
C GLU A 124 7.77 21.50 4.85
N LEU A 125 6.59 21.99 4.50
CA LEU A 125 5.72 21.31 3.55
C LEU A 125 6.40 21.16 2.18
N GLY A 126 6.01 20.13 1.45
CA GLY A 126 6.57 19.84 0.14
C GLY A 126 6.54 18.36 -0.18
N ALA A 127 7.14 18.00 -1.30
CA ALA A 127 7.27 16.62 -1.73
C ALA A 127 8.45 16.45 -2.67
N VAL A 128 8.94 15.21 -2.76
CA VAL A 128 9.76 14.76 -3.89
C VAL A 128 8.86 14.04 -4.87
N ILE A 129 8.90 14.46 -6.12
CA ILE A 129 8.27 13.75 -7.24
C ILE A 129 9.34 13.14 -8.13
N GLN A 130 9.05 11.95 -8.64
CA GLN A 130 9.83 11.32 -9.69
C GLN A 130 9.07 11.36 -11.00
N VAL A 131 9.74 11.76 -12.07
CA VAL A 131 9.18 11.85 -13.43
C VAL A 131 10.10 11.16 -14.42
N PRO A 132 9.59 10.71 -15.59
CA PRO A 132 10.47 10.29 -16.68
C PRO A 132 11.37 11.45 -17.09
N ALA A 133 12.65 11.20 -17.37
CA ALA A 133 13.60 12.27 -17.71
C ALA A 133 13.14 13.11 -18.91
N ALA A 134 12.49 12.47 -19.90
CA ALA A 134 11.92 13.14 -21.07
C ALA A 134 10.75 14.10 -20.76
N GLU A 135 10.12 13.98 -19.60
CA GLU A 135 8.99 14.83 -19.17
C GLU A 135 9.42 15.99 -18.27
N LEU A 136 10.70 16.07 -17.88
CA LEU A 136 11.23 17.03 -16.91
C LEU A 136 10.81 18.48 -17.21
N GLU A 137 11.15 18.98 -18.40
CA GLU A 137 10.85 20.37 -18.79
C GLU A 137 9.34 20.65 -18.79
N ALA A 138 8.53 19.69 -19.24
CA ALA A 138 7.08 19.84 -19.29
C ALA A 138 6.46 19.88 -17.89
N VAL A 139 7.01 19.10 -16.94
CA VAL A 139 6.56 19.09 -15.55
C VAL A 139 6.98 20.37 -14.83
N GLU A 140 8.22 20.83 -15.01
CA GLU A 140 8.68 22.12 -14.46
C GLU A 140 7.84 23.29 -14.96
N ALA A 141 7.54 23.32 -16.27
CA ALA A 141 6.67 24.34 -16.86
C ALA A 141 5.26 24.31 -16.28
N LEU A 142 4.70 23.12 -16.02
CA LEU A 142 3.39 22.97 -15.39
C LEU A 142 3.43 23.47 -13.94
N LEU A 143 4.43 23.10 -13.16
CA LEU A 143 4.60 23.58 -11.78
C LEU A 143 4.75 25.12 -11.75
N ALA A 144 5.48 25.70 -12.70
CA ALA A 144 5.62 27.14 -12.84
C ALA A 144 4.27 27.83 -13.16
N GLN A 145 3.42 27.24 -14.00
CA GLN A 145 2.06 27.76 -14.27
C GLN A 145 1.17 27.81 -13.02
N HIS A 146 1.44 26.94 -12.04
CA HIS A 146 0.79 26.94 -10.72
C HIS A 146 1.50 27.82 -9.67
N GLY A 147 2.47 28.64 -10.08
CA GLY A 147 3.16 29.58 -9.20
C GLY A 147 4.26 28.96 -8.33
N LEU A 148 4.76 27.78 -8.70
CA LEU A 148 5.75 27.02 -7.92
C LEU A 148 7.17 27.11 -8.48
N GLY A 149 7.42 27.88 -9.54
CA GLY A 149 8.72 27.88 -10.24
C GLY A 149 9.93 28.02 -9.33
N ASP A 150 9.90 28.98 -8.39
CA ASP A 150 11.00 29.22 -7.44
C ASP A 150 11.08 28.18 -6.30
N CYS A 151 10.06 27.33 -6.15
CA CYS A 151 10.01 26.26 -5.15
C CYS A 151 10.46 24.91 -5.72
N VAL A 152 10.70 24.81 -7.02
CA VAL A 152 11.05 23.55 -7.68
C VAL A 152 12.56 23.45 -7.83
N HIS A 153 13.11 22.32 -7.38
CA HIS A 153 14.54 22.05 -7.43
C HIS A 153 14.77 20.66 -8.00
N TYR A 154 15.50 20.58 -9.11
CA TYR A 154 16.06 19.31 -9.57
C TYR A 154 17.11 18.83 -8.57
N LEU A 155 16.89 17.62 -8.04
CA LEU A 155 17.81 16.97 -7.11
C LEU A 155 18.77 16.04 -7.86
N GLY A 156 18.27 15.26 -8.82
CA GLY A 156 19.05 14.17 -9.40
C GLY A 156 18.16 13.03 -9.87
N LYS A 157 18.53 11.79 -9.56
CA LYS A 157 17.89 10.58 -10.10
C LYS A 157 17.93 9.39 -9.15
N ALA A 158 16.98 8.48 -9.31
CA ALA A 158 17.06 7.13 -8.79
C ALA A 158 17.94 6.27 -9.69
N VAL A 159 18.74 5.37 -9.11
CA VAL A 159 19.67 4.49 -9.84
C VAL A 159 19.58 3.07 -9.33
N THR A 160 19.88 2.07 -10.17
CA THR A 160 19.99 0.69 -9.71
C THR A 160 21.11 0.52 -8.69
N GLY A 161 20.91 -0.34 -7.69
CA GLY A 161 21.91 -0.69 -6.69
C GLY A 161 21.58 -0.18 -5.28
N ASP A 162 22.60 -0.09 -4.44
CA ASP A 162 22.47 0.08 -2.99
C ASP A 162 23.12 1.37 -2.47
N ARG A 163 23.39 2.35 -3.32
CA ARG A 163 24.06 3.60 -2.90
C ARG A 163 23.05 4.71 -2.69
N PHE A 164 23.07 5.31 -1.49
CA PHE A 164 22.34 6.52 -1.17
C PHE A 164 23.35 7.65 -1.04
N VAL A 165 23.38 8.55 -2.03
CA VAL A 165 24.39 9.60 -2.15
C VAL A 165 23.72 10.96 -2.26
N ILE A 166 24.06 11.84 -1.33
CA ILE A 166 23.70 13.25 -1.32
C ILE A 166 24.98 14.07 -1.41
N GLU A 167 25.06 14.91 -2.42
CA GLU A 167 26.20 15.80 -2.65
C GLU A 167 25.79 17.28 -2.70
N ALA A 168 26.78 18.15 -2.58
CA ALA A 168 26.67 19.57 -2.87
C ALA A 168 27.99 20.05 -3.46
N ASN A 169 27.94 20.76 -4.59
CA ASN A 169 29.14 21.32 -5.25
C ASN A 169 30.24 20.27 -5.52
N GLY A 170 29.86 19.03 -5.88
CA GLY A 170 30.79 17.93 -6.14
C GLY A 170 31.46 17.34 -4.89
N GLN A 171 30.99 17.68 -3.69
CA GLN A 171 31.42 17.06 -2.43
C GLN A 171 30.28 16.24 -1.84
N ALA A 172 30.60 15.02 -1.38
CA ALA A 172 29.63 14.19 -0.67
C ALA A 172 29.27 14.83 0.68
N VAL A 173 28.00 15.17 0.85
CA VAL A 173 27.44 15.64 2.13
C VAL A 173 27.08 14.43 2.99
N PHE A 174 26.49 13.41 2.39
CA PHE A 174 26.15 12.15 3.03
C PHE A 174 26.20 11.02 2.00
N ALA A 175 26.81 9.89 2.36
CA ALA A 175 26.90 8.74 1.46
C ALA A 175 26.93 7.44 2.26
N GLU A 176 25.93 6.58 2.08
CA GLU A 176 25.78 5.33 2.83
C GLU A 176 25.21 4.21 1.92
N SER A 177 25.26 2.97 2.39
CA SER A 177 24.44 1.88 1.86
C SER A 177 22.97 2.13 2.17
N ARG A 178 22.11 2.06 1.16
CA ARG A 178 20.66 2.17 1.33
C ARG A 178 20.11 1.02 2.17
N SER A 179 20.67 -0.18 2.05
CA SER A 179 20.37 -1.33 2.90
C SER A 179 20.68 -1.05 4.36
N THR A 180 21.84 -0.46 4.67
CA THR A 180 22.18 -0.04 6.05
C THR A 180 21.13 0.91 6.61
N LEU A 181 20.75 1.95 5.85
CA LEU A 181 19.71 2.90 6.28
C LEU A 181 18.35 2.23 6.50
N ARG A 182 17.96 1.32 5.60
CA ARG A 182 16.72 0.55 5.70
C ARG A 182 16.71 -0.35 6.94
N MET A 183 17.86 -0.95 7.28
CA MET A 183 18.00 -1.77 8.48
C MET A 183 17.82 -0.92 9.74
N TRP A 184 18.51 0.21 9.85
CA TRP A 184 18.33 1.14 10.98
C TRP A 184 16.87 1.61 11.11
N TRP A 185 16.24 1.97 10.00
CA TRP A 185 14.84 2.38 9.98
C TRP A 185 13.89 1.26 10.47
N ALA A 186 14.21 0.00 10.20
CA ALA A 186 13.42 -1.17 10.61
C ALA A 186 13.64 -1.61 12.07
N GLU A 187 14.65 -1.10 12.78
CA GLU A 187 15.00 -1.58 14.12
C GLU A 187 13.86 -1.38 15.13
N THR A 188 13.13 -0.27 15.05
CA THR A 188 12.01 0.00 15.98
C THR A 188 10.90 -1.04 15.82
N THR A 189 10.49 -1.34 14.57
CA THR A 189 9.45 -2.36 14.34
C THR A 189 9.95 -3.75 14.72
N TRP A 190 11.22 -4.06 14.46
CA TRP A 190 11.84 -5.31 14.87
C TRP A 190 11.81 -5.50 16.39
N GLN A 191 12.27 -4.52 17.17
CA GLN A 191 12.28 -4.61 18.63
C GLN A 191 10.87 -4.74 19.19
N MET A 192 9.90 -4.01 18.64
CA MET A 192 8.50 -4.10 19.06
C MET A 192 7.85 -5.45 18.75
N GLN A 193 8.05 -5.98 17.53
CA GLN A 193 7.58 -7.31 17.15
C GLN A 193 8.24 -8.37 18.03
N ARG A 194 9.55 -8.27 18.27
CA ARG A 194 10.30 -9.22 19.08
C ARG A 194 9.83 -9.25 20.54
N LEU A 195 9.39 -8.11 21.09
CA LEU A 195 8.83 -8.02 22.43
C LEU A 195 7.39 -8.56 22.52
N ARG A 196 6.60 -8.41 21.44
CA ARG A 196 5.16 -8.69 21.43
C ARG A 196 4.81 -10.08 20.90
N ASP A 197 5.50 -10.52 19.85
CA ASP A 197 5.18 -11.69 19.04
C ASP A 197 6.18 -12.83 19.32
N ASN A 198 6.27 -13.83 18.43
CA ASN A 198 7.33 -14.81 18.50
C ASN A 198 8.68 -14.17 18.09
N PRO A 199 9.67 -14.09 18.98
CA PRO A 199 10.96 -13.45 18.67
C PRO A 199 11.66 -14.04 17.45
N ALA A 200 11.55 -15.35 17.22
CA ALA A 200 12.17 -15.99 16.07
C ALA A 200 11.57 -15.52 14.74
N CYS A 201 10.26 -15.27 14.70
CA CYS A 201 9.60 -14.72 13.51
C CYS A 201 10.01 -13.26 13.28
N ALA A 202 10.09 -12.45 14.35
CA ALA A 202 10.53 -11.06 14.27
C ALA A 202 12.00 -10.96 13.81
N ASP A 203 12.88 -11.81 14.34
CA ASP A 203 14.28 -11.88 13.96
C ASP A 203 14.42 -12.30 12.47
N GLN A 204 13.66 -13.32 12.03
CA GLN A 204 13.61 -13.74 10.61
C GLN A 204 13.13 -12.63 9.67
N GLU A 205 12.06 -11.90 10.03
CA GLU A 205 11.55 -10.79 9.22
C GLU A 205 12.58 -9.66 9.09
N HIS A 206 13.29 -9.34 10.19
CA HIS A 206 14.30 -8.30 10.20
C HIS A 206 15.56 -8.70 9.42
N GLU A 207 16.08 -9.92 9.63
CA GLU A 207 17.28 -10.41 8.93
C GLU A 207 17.07 -10.50 7.42
N ALA A 208 15.87 -10.88 6.96
CA ALA A 208 15.54 -10.91 5.55
C ALA A 208 15.70 -9.53 4.88
N LYS A 209 15.50 -8.43 5.62
CA LYS A 209 15.61 -7.05 5.10
C LYS A 209 17.05 -6.66 4.72
N ALA A 210 18.06 -7.36 5.23
CA ALA A 210 19.46 -7.11 4.94
C ALA A 210 19.92 -7.74 3.61
N ASN A 211 19.15 -8.67 3.05
CA ASN A 211 19.50 -9.33 1.79
C ASN A 211 19.09 -8.44 0.60
N ASP A 212 20.03 -7.67 0.07
CA ASP A 212 19.79 -6.79 -1.08
C ASP A 212 19.45 -7.55 -2.38
N ASN A 213 19.68 -8.87 -2.43
CA ASN A 213 19.31 -9.70 -3.58
C ASN A 213 17.85 -10.18 -3.54
N ASP A 214 17.05 -9.79 -2.54
CA ASP A 214 15.62 -10.06 -2.53
C ASP A 214 14.95 -9.42 -3.77
N PRO A 215 14.39 -10.21 -4.71
CA PRO A 215 13.76 -9.67 -5.91
C PRO A 215 12.37 -9.06 -5.62
N GLY A 216 11.90 -9.12 -4.37
CA GLY A 216 10.56 -8.75 -3.97
C GLY A 216 9.51 -9.73 -4.49
N LEU A 217 8.25 -9.31 -4.50
CA LEU A 217 7.16 -10.11 -5.05
C LEU A 217 7.28 -10.17 -6.58
N ASN A 218 7.48 -11.37 -7.12
CA ASN A 218 7.54 -11.62 -8.56
C ASN A 218 6.59 -12.77 -8.97
N VAL A 219 6.03 -12.69 -10.18
CA VAL A 219 5.00 -13.62 -10.65
C VAL A 219 5.55 -14.56 -11.73
N LYS A 220 5.12 -15.82 -11.72
CA LYS A 220 5.30 -16.78 -12.82
C LYS A 220 3.94 -17.33 -13.20
N LEU A 221 3.51 -17.08 -14.44
CA LEU A 221 2.19 -17.49 -14.94
C LEU A 221 2.33 -18.75 -15.79
N SER A 222 1.47 -19.74 -15.52
CA SER A 222 1.36 -20.97 -16.32
C SER A 222 0.16 -20.96 -17.29
N PHE A 223 -0.61 -19.88 -17.29
CA PHE A 223 -1.81 -19.66 -18.10
C PHE A 223 -1.95 -18.18 -18.46
N ASP A 224 -2.79 -17.85 -19.43
CA ASP A 224 -3.12 -16.46 -19.76
C ASP A 224 -4.17 -15.92 -18.77
N ILE A 225 -3.78 -14.97 -17.93
CA ILE A 225 -4.66 -14.34 -16.94
C ILE A 225 -5.80 -13.52 -17.57
N ASN A 226 -5.69 -13.19 -18.85
CA ASN A 226 -6.68 -12.42 -19.59
C ASN A 226 -7.67 -13.33 -20.33
N GLU A 227 -7.39 -14.63 -20.42
CA GLU A 227 -8.29 -15.59 -21.04
C GLU A 227 -9.47 -15.89 -20.11
N ASP A 228 -10.64 -15.34 -20.44
CA ASP A 228 -11.89 -15.67 -19.75
C ASP A 228 -12.48 -16.99 -20.28
N ILE A 229 -12.02 -18.10 -19.70
CA ILE A 229 -12.53 -19.45 -20.02
C ILE A 229 -14.01 -19.66 -19.65
N ALA A 230 -14.59 -18.79 -18.81
CA ALA A 230 -16.00 -18.85 -18.41
C ALA A 230 -16.92 -18.13 -19.41
N ALA A 231 -16.38 -17.22 -20.24
CA ALA A 231 -17.14 -16.43 -21.20
C ALA A 231 -18.09 -17.24 -22.11
N PRO A 232 -17.71 -18.42 -22.67
CA PRO A 232 -18.63 -19.23 -23.48
C PRO A 232 -19.84 -19.76 -22.72
N TYR A 233 -19.74 -19.93 -21.40
CA TYR A 233 -20.84 -20.36 -20.53
C TYR A 233 -21.71 -19.16 -20.14
N ILE A 234 -21.08 -18.04 -19.77
CA ILE A 234 -21.76 -16.78 -19.44
C ILE A 234 -22.61 -16.31 -20.63
N ALA A 235 -22.08 -16.39 -21.85
CA ALA A 235 -22.77 -15.98 -23.07
C ALA A 235 -24.07 -16.76 -23.34
N ARG A 236 -24.23 -17.96 -22.78
CA ARG A 236 -25.49 -18.74 -22.88
C ARG A 236 -26.59 -18.19 -21.98
N GLY A 237 -26.27 -17.29 -21.05
CA GLY A 237 -27.21 -16.72 -20.08
C GLY A 237 -27.64 -17.66 -18.96
N ALA A 238 -27.21 -18.92 -18.96
CA ALA A 238 -27.49 -19.87 -17.89
C ALA A 238 -26.53 -19.64 -16.71
N ARG A 239 -27.05 -19.12 -15.60
CA ARG A 239 -26.28 -18.77 -14.40
C ARG A 239 -26.52 -19.80 -13.29
N PRO A 240 -25.58 -20.71 -13.00
CA PRO A 240 -25.75 -21.65 -11.90
C PRO A 240 -25.74 -20.92 -10.55
N LYS A 241 -26.53 -21.40 -9.59
CA LYS A 241 -26.54 -20.86 -8.22
C LYS A 241 -25.30 -21.33 -7.45
N VAL A 242 -24.72 -20.43 -6.66
CA VAL A 242 -23.76 -20.76 -5.60
C VAL A 242 -24.30 -20.31 -4.25
N ALA A 243 -24.27 -21.21 -3.27
CA ALA A 243 -24.60 -20.87 -1.88
C ALA A 243 -23.39 -20.17 -1.26
N VAL A 244 -23.46 -18.85 -1.12
CA VAL A 244 -22.46 -18.03 -0.42
C VAL A 244 -22.78 -18.11 1.06
N LEU A 245 -22.19 -19.11 1.70
CA LEU A 245 -22.51 -19.49 3.06
C LEU A 245 -21.83 -18.57 4.07
N ARG A 246 -22.61 -18.08 5.04
CA ARG A 246 -22.11 -17.28 6.15
C ARG A 246 -22.79 -17.61 7.48
N GLU A 247 -22.06 -17.33 8.55
CA GLU A 247 -22.51 -17.39 9.94
C GLU A 247 -22.30 -16.02 10.61
N GLN A 248 -22.87 -15.81 11.79
CA GLN A 248 -22.58 -14.64 12.63
C GLN A 248 -21.06 -14.45 12.82
N GLY A 249 -20.56 -13.28 12.44
CA GLY A 249 -19.13 -12.95 12.51
C GLY A 249 -18.34 -13.23 11.22
N VAL A 250 -18.93 -13.90 10.23
CA VAL A 250 -18.39 -13.93 8.85
C VAL A 250 -18.49 -12.54 8.24
N ASN A 251 -17.40 -12.05 7.64
CA ASN A 251 -17.28 -10.68 7.14
C ASN A 251 -16.76 -10.59 5.70
N SER A 252 -16.43 -11.72 5.06
CA SER A 252 -15.89 -11.76 3.69
C SER A 252 -16.83 -12.35 2.63
N HIS A 253 -18.14 -12.27 2.87
CA HIS A 253 -19.14 -12.89 1.99
C HIS A 253 -19.46 -12.05 0.74
N VAL A 254 -19.28 -10.72 0.79
CA VAL A 254 -19.64 -9.83 -0.33
C VAL A 254 -18.62 -9.94 -1.47
N GLU A 255 -17.33 -9.87 -1.17
CA GLU A 255 -16.26 -10.04 -2.15
C GLU A 255 -16.22 -11.45 -2.73
N MET A 256 -16.56 -12.46 -1.91
CA MET A 256 -16.73 -13.83 -2.37
C MET A 256 -17.88 -13.94 -3.38
N ALA A 257 -19.05 -13.38 -3.06
CA ALA A 257 -20.18 -13.32 -3.97
C ALA A 257 -19.83 -12.60 -5.29
N ALA A 258 -19.10 -11.49 -5.21
CA ALA A 258 -18.67 -10.73 -6.38
C ALA A 258 -17.73 -11.52 -7.30
N ALA A 259 -16.79 -12.30 -6.72
CA ALA A 259 -15.89 -13.16 -7.48
C ALA A 259 -16.66 -14.24 -8.27
N PHE A 260 -17.59 -14.94 -7.62
CA PHE A 260 -18.47 -15.92 -8.28
C PHE A 260 -19.40 -15.27 -9.31
N HIS A 261 -19.94 -14.09 -9.01
CA HIS A 261 -20.78 -13.35 -9.94
C HIS A 261 -20.03 -13.01 -11.25
N ARG A 262 -18.77 -12.55 -11.13
CA ARG A 262 -17.90 -12.29 -12.29
C ARG A 262 -17.65 -13.56 -13.12
N ALA A 263 -17.53 -14.72 -12.47
CA ALA A 263 -17.39 -16.02 -13.13
C ALA A 263 -18.71 -16.58 -13.70
N GLY A 264 -19.84 -15.87 -13.59
CA GLY A 264 -21.10 -16.24 -14.22
C GLY A 264 -22.16 -16.87 -13.30
N PHE A 265 -21.93 -16.94 -12.00
CA PHE A 265 -22.89 -17.54 -11.05
C PHE A 265 -23.95 -16.55 -10.56
N ASP A 266 -25.11 -17.07 -10.18
CA ASP A 266 -26.05 -16.37 -9.30
C ASP A 266 -25.66 -16.64 -7.85
N ALA A 267 -24.99 -15.66 -7.23
CA ALA A 267 -24.53 -15.74 -5.85
C ALA A 267 -25.69 -15.50 -4.88
N ILE A 268 -26.02 -16.52 -4.09
CA ILE A 268 -27.13 -16.46 -3.12
C ILE A 268 -26.53 -16.33 -1.72
N ASP A 269 -26.92 -15.27 -1.00
CA ASP A 269 -26.62 -15.15 0.42
C ASP A 269 -27.36 -16.25 1.19
N VAL A 270 -26.61 -17.15 1.83
CA VAL A 270 -27.16 -18.22 2.65
C VAL A 270 -26.59 -18.09 4.05
N HIS A 271 -27.37 -17.50 4.96
CA HIS A 271 -27.00 -17.49 6.36
C HIS A 271 -27.33 -18.85 7.00
N MET A 272 -26.55 -19.27 8.00
CA MET A 272 -26.86 -20.51 8.75
C MET A 272 -28.26 -20.50 9.37
N SER A 273 -28.76 -19.33 9.76
CA SER A 273 -30.14 -19.18 10.23
C SER A 273 -31.20 -19.50 9.16
N ASP A 274 -30.89 -19.34 7.87
CA ASP A 274 -31.79 -19.69 6.77
C ASP A 274 -31.91 -21.20 6.63
N LEU A 275 -30.79 -21.92 6.73
CA LEU A 275 -30.77 -23.39 6.76
C LEU A 275 -31.47 -23.92 8.02
N LEU A 276 -31.21 -23.33 9.20
CA LEU A 276 -31.85 -23.71 10.47
C LEU A 276 -33.37 -23.46 10.49
N ALA A 277 -33.86 -22.48 9.74
CA ALA A 277 -35.29 -22.19 9.63
C ALA A 277 -35.96 -22.84 8.42
N GLY A 278 -35.21 -23.50 7.53
CA GLY A 278 -35.73 -24.07 6.29
C GLY A 278 -36.19 -23.03 5.26
N ARG A 279 -35.62 -21.82 5.28
CA ARG A 279 -35.91 -20.76 4.28
C ARG A 279 -35.26 -21.03 2.92
N THR A 280 -34.20 -21.84 2.92
CA THR A 280 -33.48 -22.30 1.74
C THR A 280 -32.92 -23.70 2.02
N GLY A 281 -32.53 -24.43 0.98
CA GLY A 281 -31.93 -25.75 1.12
C GLY A 281 -30.77 -26.00 0.14
N LEU A 282 -29.76 -26.75 0.58
CA LEU A 282 -28.55 -27.04 -0.20
C LEU A 282 -28.80 -27.96 -1.40
N ALA A 283 -29.94 -28.67 -1.43
CA ALA A 283 -30.35 -29.48 -2.58
C ALA A 283 -30.45 -28.66 -3.88
N ASP A 284 -30.83 -27.38 -3.76
CA ASP A 284 -31.03 -26.46 -4.88
C ASP A 284 -29.74 -25.90 -5.49
N PHE A 285 -28.59 -26.29 -4.94
CA PHE A 285 -27.27 -25.80 -5.31
C PHE A 285 -26.39 -26.91 -5.85
N GLN A 286 -25.58 -26.57 -6.85
CA GLN A 286 -24.46 -27.40 -7.31
C GLN A 286 -23.10 -26.88 -6.83
N ALA A 287 -23.05 -25.66 -6.30
CA ALA A 287 -21.86 -25.07 -5.74
C ALA A 287 -22.18 -24.41 -4.40
N LEU A 288 -21.25 -24.53 -3.45
CA LEU A 288 -21.29 -23.86 -2.16
C LEU A 288 -19.90 -23.30 -1.84
N VAL A 289 -19.86 -22.13 -1.20
CA VAL A 289 -18.64 -21.56 -0.64
C VAL A 289 -18.84 -21.15 0.81
N ALA A 290 -17.99 -21.65 1.71
CA ALA A 290 -17.90 -21.17 3.09
C ALA A 290 -16.99 -19.94 3.13
N CYS A 291 -17.54 -18.80 3.55
CA CYS A 291 -16.84 -17.52 3.51
C CYS A 291 -15.99 -17.24 4.76
N GLY A 292 -14.94 -16.44 4.59
CA GLY A 292 -14.02 -16.07 5.64
C GLY A 292 -14.55 -15.03 6.64
N GLY A 293 -13.86 -14.94 7.78
CA GLY A 293 -14.14 -14.00 8.85
C GLY A 293 -13.87 -14.57 10.22
N PHE A 294 -14.57 -14.05 11.23
CA PHE A 294 -14.41 -14.38 12.65
C PHE A 294 -15.72 -14.95 13.18
N SER A 295 -16.16 -16.09 12.64
CA SER A 295 -17.42 -16.71 13.07
C SER A 295 -17.39 -16.96 14.57
N TYR A 296 -18.39 -16.47 15.30
CA TYR A 296 -18.40 -16.47 16.79
C TYR A 296 -17.16 -15.84 17.46
N GLY A 297 -16.44 -14.95 16.77
CA GLY A 297 -15.22 -14.33 17.27
C GLY A 297 -14.05 -15.32 17.46
N ASP A 298 -14.08 -16.46 16.76
CA ASP A 298 -13.13 -17.57 16.86
C ASP A 298 -13.01 -18.20 18.27
N VAL A 299 -13.99 -17.91 19.13
CA VAL A 299 -14.08 -18.51 20.46
C VAL A 299 -14.35 -20.01 20.32
N LEU A 300 -13.66 -20.80 21.15
CA LEU A 300 -13.62 -22.28 21.07
C LEU A 300 -12.83 -22.84 19.87
N GLY A 301 -12.08 -21.99 19.17
CA GLY A 301 -11.28 -22.32 17.98
C GLY A 301 -11.92 -21.75 16.71
N ALA A 302 -11.10 -21.21 15.80
CA ALA A 302 -11.60 -20.63 14.55
C ALA A 302 -12.38 -21.67 13.74
N GLY A 303 -13.59 -21.32 13.34
CA GLY A 303 -14.52 -22.19 12.60
C GLY A 303 -15.20 -23.31 13.42
N GLU A 304 -14.74 -23.60 14.64
CA GLU A 304 -15.26 -24.71 15.46
C GLU A 304 -16.70 -24.51 15.89
N GLY A 305 -17.06 -23.30 16.34
CA GLY A 305 -18.44 -22.97 16.72
C GLY A 305 -19.41 -23.16 15.55
N TRP A 306 -19.02 -22.70 14.37
CA TRP A 306 -19.80 -22.86 13.15
C TRP A 306 -19.94 -24.32 12.75
N ALA A 307 -18.84 -25.06 12.65
CA ALA A 307 -18.86 -26.48 12.29
C ALA A 307 -19.69 -27.31 13.28
N LYS A 308 -19.50 -27.09 14.60
CA LYS A 308 -20.26 -27.82 15.64
C LYS A 308 -21.74 -27.46 15.65
N SER A 309 -22.11 -26.22 15.30
CA SER A 309 -23.53 -25.85 15.17
C SER A 309 -24.24 -26.65 14.07
N ILE A 310 -23.54 -26.95 12.96
CA ILE A 310 -24.02 -27.86 11.90
C ILE A 310 -24.10 -29.28 12.45
N LEU A 311 -23.00 -29.79 13.03
CA LEU A 311 -22.90 -31.19 13.47
C LEU A 311 -23.89 -31.55 14.59
N PHE A 312 -24.22 -30.61 15.48
CA PHE A 312 -25.14 -30.82 16.60
C PHE A 312 -26.60 -30.55 16.25
N ASN A 313 -26.90 -30.18 15.01
CA ASN A 313 -28.26 -30.12 14.48
C ASN A 313 -28.43 -31.21 13.42
N ASP A 314 -29.05 -32.34 13.79
CA ASP A 314 -29.18 -33.51 12.91
C ASP A 314 -29.71 -33.15 11.51
N ARG A 315 -30.74 -32.29 11.42
CA ARG A 315 -31.34 -31.90 10.14
C ARG A 315 -30.35 -31.16 9.24
N VAL A 316 -29.66 -30.16 9.78
CA VAL A 316 -28.70 -29.36 9.01
C VAL A 316 -27.45 -30.19 8.71
N ARG A 317 -26.97 -31.01 9.65
CA ARG A 317 -25.88 -31.97 9.40
C ARG A 317 -26.19 -32.86 8.19
N ASP A 318 -27.36 -33.49 8.18
CA ASP A 318 -27.75 -34.41 7.11
C ASP A 318 -27.89 -33.69 5.76
N GLU A 319 -28.26 -32.40 5.77
CA GLU A 319 -28.33 -31.55 4.59
C GLU A 319 -26.94 -31.26 3.98
N PHE A 320 -25.95 -30.92 4.81
CA PHE A 320 -24.55 -30.77 4.40
C PHE A 320 -23.97 -32.11 3.94
N GLU A 321 -24.20 -33.19 4.68
CA GLU A 321 -23.74 -34.54 4.32
C GLU A 321 -24.30 -34.95 2.95
N THR A 322 -25.60 -34.73 2.72
CA THR A 322 -26.25 -34.99 1.43
C THR A 322 -25.65 -34.14 0.32
N PHE A 323 -25.36 -32.86 0.57
CA PHE A 323 -24.70 -32.00 -0.41
C PHE A 323 -23.34 -32.57 -0.82
N PHE A 324 -22.47 -32.89 0.14
CA PHE A 324 -21.11 -33.38 -0.14
C PHE A 324 -21.06 -34.77 -0.80
N HIS A 325 -22.07 -35.62 -0.59
CA HIS A 325 -22.13 -36.94 -1.20
C HIS A 325 -22.73 -36.97 -2.62
N ARG A 326 -23.24 -35.84 -3.14
CA ARG A 326 -23.73 -35.75 -4.53
C ARG A 326 -22.56 -35.79 -5.51
N PRO A 327 -22.67 -36.48 -6.66
CA PRO A 327 -21.53 -36.76 -7.53
C PRO A 327 -21.00 -35.56 -8.34
N GLN A 328 -21.68 -34.41 -8.31
CA GLN A 328 -21.41 -33.26 -9.20
C GLN A 328 -21.44 -31.92 -8.45
N THR A 329 -21.33 -31.96 -7.12
CA THR A 329 -21.29 -30.76 -6.29
C THR A 329 -19.87 -30.26 -6.12
N LEU A 330 -19.71 -28.94 -6.14
CA LEU A 330 -18.46 -28.25 -5.86
C LEU A 330 -18.56 -27.54 -4.51
N ALA A 331 -17.50 -27.61 -3.73
CA ALA A 331 -17.38 -26.86 -2.49
C ALA A 331 -16.04 -26.13 -2.46
N LEU A 332 -16.07 -24.88 -2.01
CA LEU A 332 -14.90 -24.08 -1.71
C LEU A 332 -14.99 -23.61 -0.25
N ALA A 333 -13.85 -23.46 0.41
CA ALA A 333 -13.76 -22.79 1.69
C ALA A 333 -12.68 -21.70 1.59
N SER A 334 -12.99 -20.50 2.07
CA SER A 334 -12.02 -19.43 2.28
C SER A 334 -11.89 -19.18 3.78
N VAL A 335 -10.67 -18.87 4.21
CA VAL A 335 -10.23 -18.93 5.61
C VAL A 335 -11.10 -18.08 6.53
N THR A 336 -11.77 -18.70 7.50
CA THR A 336 -12.01 -18.10 8.83
C THR A 336 -10.67 -18.11 9.56
N ALA A 337 -10.18 -16.95 9.99
CA ALA A 337 -8.80 -16.79 10.44
C ALA A 337 -8.47 -17.69 11.64
N ALA A 338 -7.91 -18.86 11.41
CA ALA A 338 -7.20 -19.61 12.43
C ALA A 338 -5.85 -18.91 12.66
N ARG A 339 -5.73 -18.18 13.77
CA ARG A 339 -4.45 -17.76 14.33
C ARG A 339 -3.82 -18.87 15.13
#